data_AF-A0AAV5LVP3-F1
#
_entry.id   AF-A0AAV5LVP3-F1
#
_cell.length_a   1.000
_cell.length_b   1.000
_cell.length_c   1.000
_cell.angle_alpha   90.00
_cell.angle_beta   90.00
_cell.angle_gamma   90.00
#
_symmetry.space_group_name_H-M   'P 1'
#
loop_
_entity.id
_entity.type
_entity.pdbx_description
1 polymer ?
#
loop_
_entity_poly.entity_id
_entity_poly.type
_entity_poly.pdbx_seq_one_letter_code
_entity_poly.pdbx_strand_id
1 'polypeptide(L)'
;MGLKNSTGVLLLISLSCIFSSSHVDAKLVPASAPISSLAPSPTPGRGSSSRFIQPLEPRGIDKIDAAPMLKSICADTDHPGECISTLIPYTLEGKSLDPISVLEAAVQATNDCANQGFAVAKKLHAVASDPLYKSCLETCIDSYKAIIESNHKILDAIAAVDVFSLNTELSTAIDNVDTCDEAFVEAQIDSPMAHVDDLLGKMVSNNLAIGIDLVKF
;
A
#
# COMPACT_ATOMS: atom_id res chain seq x y z
N MET A 1 62.60 -8.78 15.20
CA MET A 1 61.98 -9.90 15.95
C MET A 1 60.56 -9.48 16.31
N GLY A 2 59.49 -10.28 16.32
CA GLY A 2 59.19 -11.65 15.86
C GLY A 2 57.65 -11.80 15.91
N LEU A 3 56.95 -12.53 15.01
CA LEU A 3 56.63 -13.97 15.16
C LEU A 3 56.24 -14.32 16.61
N LYS A 4 55.00 -14.73 16.98
CA LYS A 4 53.83 -15.29 16.27
C LYS A 4 52.52 -14.95 17.09
N ASN A 5 51.27 -15.31 16.74
CA ASN A 5 50.78 -16.32 15.81
C ASN A 5 49.62 -15.89 14.87
N SER A 6 48.43 -16.51 14.94
CA SER A 6 47.45 -16.63 13.84
C SER A 6 46.12 -17.30 14.27
N THR A 7 45.11 -17.29 13.38
CA THR A 7 43.87 -18.12 13.29
C THR A 7 42.76 -17.97 14.35
N GLY A 8 41.52 -17.72 13.87
CA GLY A 8 40.30 -17.64 14.68
C GLY A 8 39.00 -17.41 13.89
N VAL A 9 38.87 -17.96 12.68
CA VAL A 9 37.62 -17.85 11.89
C VAL A 9 36.55 -18.77 12.48
N LEU A 10 35.46 -18.21 12.99
CA LEU A 10 34.30 -18.95 13.51
C LEU A 10 33.06 -18.69 12.65
N LEU A 11 32.98 -19.43 11.55
CA LEU A 11 31.75 -19.60 10.78
C LEU A 11 30.80 -20.52 11.56
N LEU A 12 29.70 -19.96 12.05
CA LEU A 12 28.52 -20.67 12.55
C LEU A 12 27.34 -20.18 11.71
N ILE A 13 27.13 -20.75 10.52
CA ILE A 13 26.30 -21.95 10.26
C ILE A 13 24.83 -21.68 10.58
N SER A 14 24.00 -21.76 9.54
CA SER A 14 22.57 -21.47 9.59
C SER A 14 21.75 -22.56 10.28
N LEU A 15 20.92 -22.15 11.25
CA LEU A 15 19.71 -22.88 11.63
C LEU A 15 18.52 -22.13 10.98
N SER A 16 18.07 -22.56 9.80
CA SER A 16 17.13 -23.68 9.60
C SER A 16 15.69 -23.30 9.94
N CYS A 17 14.92 -22.96 8.90
CA CYS A 17 13.54 -22.51 9.01
C CYS A 17 12.59 -23.66 9.44
N ILE A 18 12.17 -23.69 10.71
CA ILE A 18 11.09 -24.58 11.18
C ILE A 18 10.22 -23.85 12.23
N PHE A 19 9.27 -23.02 11.76
CA PHE A 19 8.10 -22.65 12.57
C PHE A 19 6.86 -23.32 11.98
N SER A 20 6.37 -24.34 12.71
CA SER A 20 5.32 -25.24 12.25
C SER A 20 3.95 -24.57 12.19
N SER A 21 3.31 -24.57 11.02
CA SER A 21 1.92 -24.17 10.87
C SER A 21 1.00 -25.10 11.68
N SER A 22 0.33 -24.55 12.70
CA SER A 22 -0.69 -25.29 13.44
C SER A 22 -2.04 -25.16 12.74
N HIS A 23 -2.52 -26.25 12.15
CA HIS A 23 -3.86 -26.31 11.56
C HIS A 23 -4.95 -26.15 12.63
N VAL A 24 -6.02 -25.42 12.31
CA VAL A 24 -7.21 -25.28 13.17
C VAL A 24 -8.44 -25.82 12.41
N ASP A 25 -8.79 -27.07 12.68
CA ASP A 25 -9.93 -27.77 12.04
C ASP A 25 -11.29 -27.24 12.53
N ALA A 26 -11.91 -26.37 11.74
CA ALA A 26 -13.23 -25.78 12.01
C ALA A 26 -14.40 -26.54 11.35
N LYS A 27 -14.43 -27.87 11.56
CA LYS A 27 -15.63 -28.73 11.72
C LYS A 27 -16.86 -28.46 10.81
N LEU A 28 -17.00 -29.30 9.77
CA LEU A 28 -18.21 -29.42 8.94
C LEU A 28 -19.49 -29.70 9.77
N VAL A 29 -20.62 -29.11 9.36
CA VAL A 29 -21.97 -29.48 9.81
C VAL A 29 -22.83 -29.84 8.59
N PRO A 30 -23.31 -31.10 8.46
CA PRO A 30 -24.18 -31.51 7.37
C PRO A 30 -25.67 -31.43 7.76
N ALA A 31 -26.48 -30.88 6.86
CA ALA A 31 -27.94 -31.10 6.81
C ALA A 31 -28.35 -31.18 5.33
N SER A 32 -29.28 -32.07 4.99
CA SER A 32 -29.59 -32.41 3.59
C SER A 32 -31.06 -32.78 3.40
N ALA A 33 -31.46 -32.89 2.13
CA ALA A 33 -32.76 -33.36 1.61
C ALA A 33 -33.93 -32.34 1.59
N PRO A 34 -34.92 -32.52 0.70
CA PRO A 34 -34.77 -33.00 -0.69
C PRO A 34 -35.62 -32.27 -1.76
N ILE A 35 -35.06 -32.23 -2.97
CA ILE A 35 -35.70 -32.51 -4.29
C ILE A 35 -37.16 -32.05 -4.51
N SER A 36 -37.34 -31.16 -5.49
CA SER A 36 -38.34 -31.36 -6.55
C SER A 36 -37.89 -30.68 -7.85
N SER A 37 -37.86 -31.43 -8.94
CA SER A 37 -37.51 -30.95 -10.28
C SER A 37 -38.68 -31.21 -11.22
N LEU A 38 -39.09 -30.20 -11.99
CA LEU A 38 -40.06 -30.33 -13.08
C LEU A 38 -39.89 -29.19 -14.09
N ALA A 39 -39.90 -29.54 -15.37
CA ALA A 39 -39.84 -28.69 -16.56
C ALA A 39 -40.49 -29.49 -17.74
N PRO A 40 -40.63 -28.98 -18.98
CA PRO A 40 -40.26 -27.66 -19.52
C PRO A 40 -41.32 -27.01 -20.48
N SER A 41 -41.01 -25.80 -20.97
CA SER A 41 -41.40 -25.29 -22.33
C SER A 41 -42.90 -25.00 -22.62
N PRO A 42 -43.30 -24.50 -23.81
CA PRO A 42 -42.88 -23.22 -24.41
C PRO A 42 -44.05 -22.41 -25.04
N THR A 43 -43.82 -21.15 -25.48
CA THR A 43 -44.52 -20.54 -26.66
C THR A 43 -43.84 -19.23 -27.12
N PRO A 44 -43.93 -18.83 -28.41
CA PRO A 44 -43.25 -17.63 -28.94
C PRO A 44 -44.19 -16.42 -29.18
N GLY A 45 -43.68 -15.20 -28.97
CA GLY A 45 -44.29 -13.93 -29.40
C GLY A 45 -43.50 -13.28 -30.54
N ARG A 46 -44.18 -12.60 -31.48
CA ARG A 46 -43.58 -12.13 -32.74
C ARG A 46 -43.97 -10.69 -33.09
N GLY A 47 -42.98 -9.87 -33.45
CA GLY A 47 -43.16 -8.52 -34.02
C GLY A 47 -42.57 -7.41 -33.13
N SER A 48 -42.13 -6.27 -33.67
CA SER A 48 -41.98 -5.91 -35.09
C SER A 48 -40.83 -4.92 -35.30
N SER A 49 -40.39 -4.76 -36.55
CA SER A 49 -39.29 -3.88 -36.94
C SER A 49 -39.65 -2.39 -36.82
N SER A 50 -38.75 -1.61 -36.22
CA SER A 50 -38.53 -0.22 -36.63
C SER A 50 -37.03 0.08 -36.65
N ARG A 51 -36.56 0.68 -37.75
CA ARG A 51 -35.21 1.24 -37.87
C ARG A 51 -35.31 2.75 -37.66
N PHE A 52 -34.53 3.29 -36.74
CA PHE A 52 -34.22 4.73 -36.68
C PHE A 52 -32.70 4.90 -36.70
N ILE A 53 -32.22 5.98 -37.34
CA ILE A 53 -30.80 6.21 -37.62
C ILE A 53 -30.34 7.46 -36.89
N GLN A 54 -29.44 7.27 -35.91
CA GLN A 54 -28.51 8.26 -35.31
C GLN A 54 -29.19 9.48 -34.61
N PRO A 55 -28.53 10.13 -33.62
CA PRO A 55 -27.19 10.71 -33.74
C PRO A 55 -26.01 9.80 -33.33
N LEU A 56 -24.80 10.27 -33.62
CA LEU A 56 -23.56 9.86 -32.95
C LEU A 56 -23.33 10.79 -31.76
N GLU A 57 -23.85 10.42 -30.59
CA GLU A 57 -23.50 11.09 -29.34
C GLU A 57 -22.05 10.78 -28.92
N PRO A 58 -21.39 11.66 -28.13
CA PRO A 58 -20.03 11.43 -27.66
C PRO A 58 -19.93 10.16 -26.81
N ARG A 59 -18.79 9.46 -26.88
CA ARG A 59 -18.45 8.44 -25.88
C ARG A 59 -18.16 9.13 -24.55
N GLY A 60 -19.16 9.16 -23.66
CA GLY A 60 -18.90 9.21 -22.24
C GLY A 60 -18.06 7.99 -21.85
N ILE A 61 -16.97 8.21 -21.11
CA ILE A 61 -16.27 7.12 -20.42
C ILE A 61 -17.07 6.90 -19.14
N ASP A 62 -18.08 6.05 -19.23
CA ASP A 62 -18.95 5.72 -18.10
C ASP A 62 -18.17 5.00 -16.99
N LYS A 63 -18.70 5.04 -15.76
CA LYS A 63 -18.05 4.57 -14.51
C LYS A 63 -17.65 3.07 -14.45
N ILE A 64 -17.78 2.34 -15.55
CA ILE A 64 -17.62 0.88 -15.63
C ILE A 64 -16.13 0.49 -15.62
N ASP A 65 -15.27 1.26 -16.27
CA ASP A 65 -13.85 0.91 -16.46
C ASP A 65 -12.94 1.32 -15.28
N ALA A 66 -13.48 2.06 -14.30
CA ALA A 66 -12.68 2.64 -13.22
C ALA A 66 -12.07 1.59 -12.28
N ALA A 67 -12.90 0.67 -11.77
CA ALA A 67 -12.42 -0.40 -10.89
C ALA A 67 -11.54 -1.45 -11.62
N PRO A 68 -11.79 -1.82 -12.89
CA PRO A 68 -10.84 -2.60 -13.70
C PRO A 68 -9.46 -1.93 -13.86
N MET A 69 -9.39 -0.63 -14.20
CA MET A 69 -8.10 0.01 -14.50
C MET A 69 -7.25 0.21 -13.24
N LEU A 70 -7.85 0.63 -12.13
CA LEU A 70 -7.16 0.70 -10.82
C LEU A 70 -6.62 -0.67 -10.39
N LYS A 71 -7.39 -1.75 -10.60
CA LYS A 71 -6.93 -3.12 -10.33
C LYS A 71 -5.77 -3.55 -11.21
N SER A 72 -5.66 -3.05 -12.45
CA SER A 72 -4.53 -3.35 -13.31
C SER A 72 -3.27 -2.66 -12.80
N ILE A 73 -3.34 -1.37 -12.46
CA ILE A 73 -2.19 -0.60 -11.95
C ILE A 73 -1.70 -1.20 -10.61
N CYS A 74 -2.61 -1.46 -9.67
CA CYS A 74 -2.26 -2.09 -8.40
C CYS A 74 -1.85 -3.58 -8.51
N ALA A 75 -2.07 -4.27 -9.63
CA ALA A 75 -1.64 -5.66 -9.77
C ALA A 75 -0.13 -5.79 -10.04
N ASP A 76 0.48 -4.74 -10.56
CA ASP A 76 1.91 -4.66 -10.89
C ASP A 76 2.73 -3.95 -9.77
N THR A 77 2.22 -3.91 -8.53
CA THR A 77 2.91 -3.35 -7.35
C THR A 77 3.21 -4.41 -6.28
N ASP A 78 4.15 -4.14 -5.36
CA ASP A 78 4.57 -5.09 -4.32
C ASP A 78 3.43 -5.48 -3.35
N HIS A 79 2.52 -4.55 -3.07
CA HIS A 79 1.42 -4.72 -2.12
C HIS A 79 0.05 -4.36 -2.73
N PRO A 80 -0.50 -5.20 -3.64
CA PRO A 80 -1.74 -4.90 -4.37
C PRO A 80 -2.98 -4.68 -3.50
N GLY A 81 -3.06 -5.35 -2.35
CA GLY A 81 -4.19 -5.24 -1.42
C GLY A 81 -4.22 -3.87 -0.76
N GLU A 82 -3.08 -3.43 -0.24
CA GLU A 82 -2.85 -2.11 0.34
C GLU A 82 -3.00 -1.01 -0.73
N CYS A 83 -2.48 -1.20 -1.95
CA CYS A 83 -2.67 -0.27 -3.07
C CYS A 83 -4.16 0.00 -3.35
N ILE A 84 -4.96 -1.06 -3.54
CA ILE A 84 -6.39 -0.92 -3.80
C ILE A 84 -7.12 -0.31 -2.59
N SER A 85 -6.87 -0.83 -1.39
CA SER A 85 -7.65 -0.46 -0.19
C SER A 85 -7.38 0.96 0.30
N THR A 86 -6.14 1.43 0.23
CA THR A 86 -5.77 2.80 0.61
C THR A 86 -6.25 3.86 -0.39
N LEU A 87 -6.50 3.46 -1.65
CA LEU A 87 -7.05 4.34 -2.69
C LEU A 87 -8.58 4.42 -2.70
N ILE A 88 -9.32 3.54 -2.01
CA ILE A 88 -10.80 3.59 -1.92
C ILE A 88 -11.35 4.95 -1.45
N PRO A 89 -10.75 5.67 -0.47
CA PRO A 89 -11.22 6.99 -0.05
C PRO A 89 -10.97 8.11 -1.08
N TYR A 90 -10.00 7.93 -1.97
CA TYR A 90 -9.55 8.97 -2.89
C TYR A 90 -10.39 8.91 -4.16
N THR A 91 -11.29 9.88 -4.32
CA THR A 91 -12.26 9.88 -5.42
C THR A 91 -11.56 10.10 -6.76
N LEU A 92 -11.34 9.00 -7.49
CA LEU A 92 -10.86 9.01 -8.87
C LEU A 92 -12.00 9.18 -9.89
N GLU A 93 -13.26 9.35 -9.46
CA GLU A 93 -14.37 9.63 -10.37
C GLU A 93 -14.16 10.95 -11.12
N GLY A 94 -14.12 10.89 -12.46
CA GLY A 94 -13.90 12.06 -13.31
C GLY A 94 -12.42 12.48 -13.43
N LYS A 95 -11.49 11.87 -12.68
CA LYS A 95 -10.08 11.88 -13.04
C LYS A 95 -9.82 10.93 -14.21
N SER A 96 -8.67 11.10 -14.86
CA SER A 96 -8.08 10.01 -15.62
C SER A 96 -7.60 8.89 -14.67
N LEU A 97 -7.38 7.70 -15.21
CA LEU A 97 -6.88 6.53 -14.48
C LEU A 97 -5.60 5.99 -15.14
N ASP A 98 -4.80 6.90 -15.68
CA ASP A 98 -3.40 6.65 -15.99
C ASP A 98 -2.55 6.52 -14.70
N PRO A 99 -1.34 5.92 -14.80
CA PRO A 99 -0.45 5.75 -13.64
C PRO A 99 -0.10 7.06 -12.92
N ILE A 100 -0.08 8.21 -13.59
CA ILE A 100 0.21 9.51 -12.95
C ILE A 100 -0.93 9.92 -12.03
N SER A 101 -2.17 9.88 -12.54
CA SER A 101 -3.39 10.24 -11.79
C SER A 101 -3.63 9.32 -10.59
N VAL A 102 -3.19 8.07 -10.67
CA VAL A 102 -3.21 7.10 -9.56
C VAL A 102 -2.06 7.35 -8.58
N LEU A 103 -0.84 7.63 -9.06
CA LEU A 103 0.31 7.99 -8.22
C LEU A 103 0.04 9.24 -7.37
N GLU A 104 -0.51 10.31 -7.95
CA GLU A 104 -0.94 11.51 -7.21
C GLU A 104 -1.84 11.16 -6.01
N ALA A 105 -2.81 10.27 -6.23
CA ALA A 105 -3.77 9.86 -5.20
C ALA A 105 -3.12 8.95 -4.15
N ALA A 106 -2.18 8.10 -4.55
CA ALA A 106 -1.46 7.20 -3.64
C ALA A 106 -0.47 7.97 -2.75
N VAL A 107 0.19 9.00 -3.29
CA VAL A 107 1.01 9.96 -2.53
C VAL A 107 0.14 10.80 -1.58
N GLN A 108 -1.06 11.22 -2.00
CA GLN A 108 -2.03 11.87 -1.10
C GLN A 108 -2.46 10.94 0.05
N ALA A 109 -2.76 9.68 -0.24
CA ALA A 109 -3.06 8.67 0.77
C ALA A 109 -1.88 8.46 1.75
N THR A 110 -0.65 8.45 1.23
CA THR A 110 0.58 8.30 2.01
C THR A 110 0.80 9.50 2.93
N ASN A 111 0.59 10.71 2.43
CA ASN A 111 0.63 11.94 3.22
C ASN A 111 -0.39 11.94 4.36
N ASP A 112 -1.64 11.53 4.09
CA ASP A 112 -2.69 11.54 5.11
C ASP A 112 -2.45 10.46 6.18
N CYS A 113 -1.92 9.30 5.78
CA CYS A 113 -1.46 8.27 6.71
C CYS A 113 -0.28 8.76 7.59
N ALA A 114 0.71 9.45 7.01
CA ALA A 114 1.83 10.02 7.76
C ALA A 114 1.38 11.14 8.72
N ASN A 115 0.40 11.97 8.33
CA ASN A 115 -0.23 12.95 9.22
C ASN A 115 -0.97 12.28 10.39
N GLN A 116 -1.62 11.13 10.16
CA GLN A 116 -2.22 10.33 11.24
C GLN A 116 -1.14 9.75 12.17
N GLY A 117 -0.05 9.18 11.63
CA GLY A 117 1.10 8.70 12.40
C GLY A 117 1.70 9.77 13.30
N PHE A 118 2.03 10.93 12.71
CA PHE A 118 2.51 12.12 13.41
C PHE A 118 1.57 12.56 14.55
N ALA A 119 0.26 12.59 14.31
CA ALA A 119 -0.72 12.95 15.33
C ALA A 119 -0.80 11.93 16.48
N VAL A 120 -0.70 10.63 16.18
CA VAL A 120 -0.69 9.55 17.19
C VAL A 120 0.61 9.57 18.00
N ALA A 121 1.77 9.61 17.35
CA ALA A 121 3.07 9.65 18.02
C ALA A 121 3.20 10.87 18.94
N LYS A 122 2.79 12.07 18.49
CA LYS A 122 2.74 13.28 19.34
C LYS A 122 1.83 13.13 20.55
N LYS A 123 0.68 12.47 20.41
CA LYS A 123 -0.26 12.22 21.51
C LYS A 123 0.32 11.26 22.54
N LEU A 124 1.02 10.21 22.10
CA LEU A 124 1.72 9.26 22.97
C LEU A 124 2.91 9.94 23.68
N HIS A 125 3.73 10.68 22.94
CA HIS A 125 4.90 11.41 23.45
C HIS A 125 4.54 12.44 24.55
N ALA A 126 3.36 13.07 24.43
CA ALA A 126 2.84 14.02 25.41
C ALA A 126 2.43 13.37 26.74
N VAL A 127 2.15 12.06 26.78
CA VAL A 127 1.76 11.32 28.00
C VAL A 127 2.82 10.30 28.47
N ALA A 128 3.85 10.06 27.66
CA ALA A 128 4.98 9.18 27.99
C ALA A 128 5.79 9.72 29.18
N SER A 129 5.96 8.87 30.20
CA SER A 129 6.79 9.13 31.38
C SER A 129 8.16 8.46 31.33
N ASP A 130 8.31 7.37 30.58
CA ASP A 130 9.60 6.71 30.38
C ASP A 130 10.45 7.49 29.35
N PRO A 131 11.71 7.85 29.65
CA PRO A 131 12.54 8.64 28.74
C PRO A 131 12.95 7.92 27.45
N LEU A 132 13.14 6.60 27.46
CA LEU A 132 13.59 5.85 26.28
C LEU A 132 12.44 5.70 25.29
N TYR A 133 11.29 5.18 25.75
CA TYR A 133 10.05 5.12 24.96
C TYR A 133 9.65 6.49 24.40
N LYS A 134 9.89 7.56 25.17
CA LYS A 134 9.67 8.92 24.72
C LYS A 134 10.64 9.34 23.60
N SER A 135 11.92 8.97 23.68
CA SER A 135 12.89 9.21 22.62
C SER A 135 12.54 8.48 21.32
N CYS A 136 12.09 7.22 21.41
CA CYS A 136 11.62 6.45 20.23
C CYS A 136 10.43 7.16 19.55
N LEU A 137 9.49 7.67 20.34
CA LEU A 137 8.37 8.47 19.83
C LEU A 137 8.82 9.81 19.24
N GLU A 138 9.86 10.46 19.78
CA GLU A 138 10.42 11.69 19.22
C GLU A 138 11.06 11.44 17.84
N THR A 139 11.81 10.35 17.67
CA THR A 139 12.29 9.90 16.35
C THR A 139 11.14 9.72 15.35
N CYS A 140 10.09 8.98 15.71
CA CYS A 140 8.93 8.79 14.83
C CYS A 140 8.21 10.11 14.47
N ILE A 141 8.15 11.08 15.39
CA ILE A 141 7.55 12.39 15.12
C ILE A 141 8.33 13.15 14.03
N ASP A 142 9.66 13.09 14.05
CA ASP A 142 10.50 13.70 13.03
C ASP A 142 10.50 12.88 11.72
N SER A 143 10.53 11.55 11.78
CA SER A 143 10.34 10.66 10.62
C SER A 143 9.05 10.96 9.85
N TYR A 144 7.88 10.97 10.51
CA TYR A 144 6.62 11.26 9.82
C TYR A 144 6.57 12.68 9.26
N LYS A 145 7.20 13.65 9.94
CA LYS A 145 7.34 15.01 9.42
C LYS A 145 8.20 15.05 8.16
N ALA A 146 9.30 14.31 8.11
CA ALA A 146 10.14 14.17 6.91
C ALA A 146 9.41 13.44 5.77
N ILE A 147 8.60 12.42 6.05
CA ILE A 147 7.72 11.75 5.08
C ILE A 147 6.68 12.74 4.52
N ILE A 148 6.06 13.57 5.36
CA ILE A 148 5.13 14.63 4.92
C ILE A 148 5.86 15.65 4.04
N GLU A 149 7.07 16.08 4.40
CA GLU A 149 7.88 17.00 3.59
C GLU A 149 8.30 16.38 2.24
N SER A 150 8.63 15.08 2.21
CA SER A 150 8.97 14.35 0.99
C SER A 150 7.75 14.14 0.08
N ASN A 151 6.57 13.82 0.63
CA ASN A 151 5.32 13.70 -0.14
C ASN A 151 4.95 14.98 -0.90
N HIS A 152 5.21 16.17 -0.34
CA HIS A 152 5.00 17.43 -1.06
C HIS A 152 5.95 17.56 -2.26
N LYS A 153 7.25 17.29 -2.07
CA LYS A 153 8.25 17.32 -3.15
C LYS A 153 7.99 16.26 -4.22
N ILE A 154 7.44 15.10 -3.85
CA ILE A 154 7.02 14.04 -4.78
C ILE A 154 5.94 14.59 -5.73
N LEU A 155 4.94 15.30 -5.20
CA LEU A 155 3.91 15.95 -6.02
C LEU A 155 4.50 17.05 -6.93
N ASP A 156 5.44 17.85 -6.42
CA ASP A 156 6.17 18.83 -7.23
C ASP A 156 7.00 18.15 -8.35
N ALA A 157 7.66 17.02 -8.06
CA ALA A 157 8.46 16.25 -9.01
C ALA A 157 7.59 15.59 -10.10
N ILE A 158 6.42 15.07 -9.74
CA ILE A 158 5.41 14.56 -10.69
C ILE A 158 4.97 15.68 -11.64
N ALA A 159 4.63 16.85 -11.10
CA ALA A 159 4.23 18.01 -11.90
C ALA A 159 5.38 18.57 -12.78
N ALA A 160 6.63 18.39 -12.35
CA ALA A 160 7.83 18.82 -13.06
C ALA A 160 8.40 17.76 -14.04
N VAL A 161 7.84 16.54 -14.10
CA VAL A 161 8.36 15.43 -14.92
C VAL A 161 9.79 15.00 -14.47
N ASP A 162 10.11 15.21 -13.19
CA ASP A 162 11.44 14.90 -12.62
C ASP A 162 11.48 13.53 -11.94
N VAL A 163 11.80 12.52 -12.75
CA VAL A 163 11.96 11.12 -12.33
C VAL A 163 13.06 10.94 -11.28
N PHE A 164 14.10 11.79 -11.27
CA PHE A 164 15.21 11.67 -10.33
C PHE A 164 14.79 12.16 -8.94
N SER A 165 14.15 13.33 -8.86
CA SER A 165 13.62 13.85 -7.60
C SER A 165 12.49 12.96 -7.07
N LEU A 166 11.62 12.45 -7.94
CA LEU A 166 10.58 11.46 -7.59
C LEU A 166 11.17 10.22 -6.90
N ASN A 167 12.14 9.56 -7.54
CA ASN A 167 12.78 8.35 -6.98
C ASN A 167 13.53 8.64 -5.67
N THR A 168 14.22 9.80 -5.60
CA THR A 168 15.01 10.19 -4.42
C THR A 168 14.12 10.44 -3.21
N GLU A 169 13.02 11.17 -3.36
CA GLU A 169 12.12 11.51 -2.26
C GLU A 169 11.20 10.35 -1.87
N LEU A 170 10.87 9.44 -2.81
CA LEU A 170 10.24 8.16 -2.48
C LEU A 170 11.17 7.25 -1.66
N SER A 171 12.44 7.13 -2.06
CA SER A 171 13.44 6.38 -1.28
C SER A 171 13.62 6.99 0.11
N THR A 172 13.71 8.32 0.19
CA THR A 172 13.78 9.07 1.45
C THR A 172 12.57 8.80 2.35
N ALA A 173 11.37 8.63 1.78
CA ALA A 173 10.18 8.28 2.55
C ALA A 173 10.23 6.85 3.12
N ILE A 174 10.85 5.88 2.43
CA ILE A 174 11.12 4.53 2.98
C ILE A 174 12.12 4.63 4.14
N ASP A 175 13.28 5.27 3.93
CA ASP A 175 14.33 5.42 4.94
C ASP A 175 13.78 6.00 6.26
N ASN A 176 12.81 6.93 6.18
CA ASN A 176 12.18 7.53 7.37
C ASN A 176 11.13 6.64 8.04
N VAL A 177 10.45 5.74 7.31
CA VAL A 177 9.57 4.70 7.92
C VAL A 177 10.44 3.74 8.71
N ASP A 178 11.49 3.21 8.08
CA ASP A 178 12.41 2.26 8.71
C ASP A 178 13.07 2.90 9.96
N THR A 179 13.50 4.16 9.88
CA THR A 179 14.03 4.93 11.03
C THR A 179 13.07 5.02 12.23
N CYS A 180 11.75 4.98 12.03
CA CYS A 180 10.78 4.97 13.13
C CYS A 180 10.65 3.59 13.78
N ASP A 181 10.58 2.50 13.00
CA ASP A 181 10.51 1.15 13.56
C ASP A 181 11.84 0.74 14.22
N GLU A 182 12.98 1.02 13.56
CA GLU A 182 14.32 0.75 14.10
C GLU A 182 14.54 1.42 15.47
N ALA A 183 14.01 2.63 15.68
CA ALA A 183 14.12 3.32 16.98
C ALA A 183 13.46 2.55 18.15
N PHE A 184 12.46 1.71 17.88
CA PHE A 184 11.84 0.82 18.86
C PHE A 184 12.53 -0.56 18.92
N VAL A 185 12.96 -1.09 17.78
CA VAL A 185 13.70 -2.36 17.68
C VAL A 185 15.05 -2.28 18.41
N GLU A 186 15.83 -1.22 18.20
CA GLU A 186 17.09 -0.97 18.92
C GLU A 186 16.86 -0.81 20.43
N ALA A 187 15.78 -0.14 20.82
CA ALA A 187 15.39 0.03 22.22
C ALA A 187 14.86 -1.26 22.88
N GLN A 188 14.54 -2.29 22.09
CA GLN A 188 13.92 -3.55 22.51
C GLN A 188 12.55 -3.33 23.19
N ILE A 189 11.73 -2.44 22.63
CA ILE A 189 10.39 -2.10 23.10
C ILE A 189 9.37 -2.35 21.98
N ASP A 190 8.22 -2.94 22.31
CA ASP A 190 7.10 -3.08 21.35
C ASP A 190 6.66 -1.69 20.84
N SER A 191 6.82 -1.44 19.54
CA SER A 191 6.41 -0.18 18.92
C SER A 191 4.88 0.00 18.98
N PRO A 192 4.36 1.12 19.52
CA PRO A 192 2.95 1.48 19.41
C PRO A 192 2.58 1.97 17.99
N MET A 193 3.60 2.18 17.14
CA MET A 193 3.49 2.73 15.81
C MET A 193 3.54 1.68 14.69
N ALA A 194 4.10 0.49 14.93
CA ALA A 194 4.44 -0.52 13.91
C ALA A 194 3.34 -0.84 12.87
N HIS A 195 2.05 -0.72 13.18
CA HIS A 195 0.99 -0.89 12.17
C HIS A 195 0.88 0.31 11.19
N VAL A 196 1.14 1.52 11.67
CA VAL A 196 1.27 2.72 10.82
C VAL A 196 2.53 2.61 9.96
N ASP A 197 3.62 2.09 10.52
CA ASP A 197 4.91 1.95 9.82
C ASP A 197 4.84 0.85 8.74
N ASP A 198 4.30 -0.33 9.07
CA ASP A 198 3.96 -1.40 8.10
C ASP A 198 3.07 -0.87 6.96
N LEU A 199 2.06 -0.07 7.28
CA LEU A 199 1.17 0.49 6.26
C LEU A 199 1.88 1.54 5.39
N LEU A 200 2.65 2.46 5.99
CA LEU A 200 3.39 3.49 5.26
C LEU A 200 4.46 2.89 4.35
N GLY A 201 5.26 1.94 4.83
CA GLY A 201 6.30 1.28 4.04
C GLY A 201 5.71 0.64 2.78
N LYS A 202 4.60 -0.09 2.92
CA LYS A 202 3.87 -0.68 1.78
C LYS A 202 3.27 0.36 0.84
N MET A 203 2.76 1.47 1.36
CA MET A 203 2.24 2.55 0.53
C MET A 203 3.35 3.25 -0.27
N VAL A 204 4.51 3.49 0.34
CA VAL A 204 5.66 4.10 -0.34
C VAL A 204 6.27 3.15 -1.38
N SER A 205 6.40 1.84 -1.09
CA SER A 205 6.86 0.86 -2.10
C SER A 205 5.88 0.76 -3.28
N ASN A 206 4.56 0.75 -3.02
CA ASN A 206 3.55 0.83 -4.08
C ASN A 206 3.69 2.11 -4.92
N ASN A 207 3.94 3.27 -4.29
CA ASN A 207 4.19 4.53 -5.01
C ASN A 207 5.45 4.45 -5.88
N LEU A 208 6.49 3.74 -5.43
CA LEU A 208 7.73 3.54 -6.17
C LEU A 208 7.51 2.63 -7.39
N ALA A 209 6.84 1.48 -7.23
CA ALA A 209 6.46 0.62 -8.35
C ALA A 209 5.62 1.38 -9.40
N ILE A 210 4.59 2.12 -8.97
CA ILE A 210 3.77 2.93 -9.89
C ILE A 210 4.61 4.03 -10.57
N GLY A 211 5.37 4.80 -9.78
CA GLY A 211 6.08 6.00 -10.25
C GLY A 211 7.35 5.75 -11.05
N ILE A 212 7.95 4.57 -10.93
CA ILE A 212 9.22 4.23 -11.61
C ILE A 212 9.01 3.20 -12.74
N ASP A 213 8.15 2.18 -12.55
CA ASP A 213 7.96 1.12 -13.55
C ASP A 213 6.73 1.35 -14.47
N LEU A 214 5.67 1.99 -13.95
CA LEU A 214 4.40 2.17 -14.70
C LEU A 214 4.24 3.55 -15.32
N VAL A 215 4.68 4.63 -14.65
CA VAL A 215 4.68 5.98 -15.23
C VAL A 215 5.75 6.10 -16.32
N LYS A 216 5.33 6.58 -17.49
CA LYS A 216 6.23 6.90 -18.62
C LYS A 216 6.19 8.39 -18.88
N PHE A 217 7.26 9.04 -18.44
CA PHE A 217 7.58 10.45 -18.65
C PHE A 217 8.16 10.68 -20.05
#